data_AF-A0A920CGU8-F1
#
_entry.id   AF-A0A920CGU8-F1
#
_cell.length_a   1.000
_cell.length_b   1.000
_cell.length_c   1.000
_cell.angle_alpha   90.00
_cell.angle_beta   90.00
_cell.angle_gamma   90.00
#
_symmetry.space_group_name_H-M   'P 1'
#
loop_
_entity.id
_entity.type
_entity.pdbx_description
1 polymer ?
#
loop_
_entity_poly.entity_id
_entity_poly.type
_entity_poly.pdbx_seq_one_letter_code
_entity_poly.pdbx_strand_id
1 'polypeptide(L)'
;MIRMFRSKDFARAVEFTDFASIQMIIQITGMGVSLDVSPTGELKAITLKDGMKTVVAIPGQFVYKTNSGTVGVCGIDYLEDNFEEVTPVE
;
A
#
# COMPACT_ATOMS: atom_id res chain seq x y z
N MET A 1 2.58 9.56 -3.24
CA MET A 1 1.36 9.92 -4.00
C MET A 1 0.37 8.77 -3.85
N ILE A 2 -0.92 9.05 -3.63
CA ILE A 2 -1.96 8.01 -3.59
C ILE A 2 -2.50 7.85 -5.00
N ARG A 3 -2.45 6.63 -5.56
CA ARG A 3 -3.12 6.29 -6.83
C ARG A 3 -4.49 5.68 -6.51
N MET A 4 -5.51 6.10 -7.23
CA MET A 4 -6.86 5.56 -7.09
C MET A 4 -7.17 4.68 -8.28
N PHE A 5 -7.81 3.56 -8.01
CA PHE A 5 -8.09 2.51 -8.97
C PHE A 5 -9.54 2.07 -8.83
N ARG A 6 -10.24 1.82 -9.93
CA ARG A 6 -11.64 1.44 -9.94
C ARG A 6 -11.83 0.18 -10.78
N SER A 7 -12.20 -0.89 -10.10
CA SER A 7 -12.79 -2.09 -10.69
C SER A 7 -13.71 -2.66 -9.63
N LYS A 8 -15.03 -2.62 -9.89
CA LYS A 8 -16.21 -2.99 -9.06
C LYS A 8 -16.25 -2.54 -7.58
N ASP A 9 -15.13 -2.42 -6.87
CA ASP A 9 -14.98 -2.27 -5.42
C ASP A 9 -13.97 -1.18 -5.00
N PHE A 10 -13.58 -0.26 -5.91
CA PHE A 10 -12.72 0.93 -5.68
C PHE A 10 -11.51 0.70 -4.74
N ALA A 11 -10.29 0.64 -5.30
CA ALA A 11 -9.06 0.49 -4.55
C ALA A 11 -8.27 1.81 -4.45
N ARG A 12 -7.72 2.08 -3.28
CA ARG A 12 -6.68 3.11 -3.08
C ARG A 12 -5.35 2.40 -2.89
N ALA A 13 -4.33 2.76 -3.64
CA ALA A 13 -3.01 2.19 -3.50
C ALA A 13 -1.93 3.26 -3.30
N VAL A 14 -0.90 2.90 -2.55
CA VAL A 14 0.28 3.71 -2.28
C VAL A 14 1.51 2.87 -2.54
N GLU A 15 2.42 3.40 -3.34
CA GLU A 15 3.73 2.81 -3.52
C GLU A 15 4.55 2.97 -2.25
N PHE A 16 5.09 1.87 -1.76
CA PHE A 16 6.05 1.87 -0.68
C PHE A 16 7.45 2.12 -1.26
N THR A 17 8.05 3.26 -0.92
CA THR A 17 9.34 3.69 -1.49
C THR A 17 10.31 4.11 -0.41
N ASP A 18 9.82 4.87 0.56
CA ASP A 18 10.63 5.45 1.63
C ASP A 18 9.80 5.64 2.92
N PHE A 19 10.42 6.27 3.92
CA PHE A 19 9.74 6.60 5.18
C PHE A 19 8.54 7.54 5.00
N ALA A 20 8.53 8.41 3.98
CA ALA A 20 7.42 9.33 3.74
C ALA A 20 6.17 8.58 3.22
N SER A 21 6.36 7.53 2.43
CA SER A 21 5.27 6.67 1.96
C SER A 21 4.53 5.95 3.09
N ILE A 22 5.20 5.66 4.22
CA ILE A 22 4.65 4.92 5.36
C ILE A 22 3.47 5.65 5.98
N GLN A 23 3.56 6.98 6.11
CA GLN A 23 2.46 7.77 6.68
C GLN A 23 1.19 7.65 5.81
N MET A 24 1.33 7.67 4.48
CA MET A 24 0.20 7.49 3.56
C MET A 24 -0.37 6.07 3.64
N ILE A 25 0.51 5.07 3.77
CA ILE A 25 0.11 3.67 3.96
C ILE A 25 -0.70 3.50 5.25
N ILE A 26 -0.28 4.11 6.35
CA ILE A 26 -1.03 4.11 7.63
C ILE A 26 -2.39 4.81 7.44
N GLN A 27 -2.41 5.96 6.75
CA GLN A 27 -3.66 6.70 6.50
C GLN A 27 -4.69 5.90 5.72
N ILE A 28 -4.28 5.16 4.68
CA ILE A 28 -5.23 4.36 3.90
C ILE A 28 -5.63 3.08 4.65
N THR A 29 -4.68 2.39 5.27
CA THR A 29 -4.92 1.06 5.85
C THR A 29 -5.58 1.15 7.23
N GLY A 30 -5.13 2.08 8.08
CA GLY A 30 -5.43 2.12 9.51
C GLY A 30 -4.67 1.07 10.32
N MET A 31 -3.68 0.40 9.73
CA MET A 31 -2.94 -0.70 10.36
C MET A 31 -1.70 -0.20 11.09
N GLY A 32 -1.32 -0.90 12.16
CA GLY A 32 -0.02 -0.67 12.80
C GLY A 32 1.11 -1.12 11.87
N VAL A 33 2.21 -0.35 11.84
CA VAL A 33 3.37 -0.63 10.99
C VAL A 33 4.59 -0.95 11.84
N SER A 34 5.28 -2.04 11.50
CA SER A 34 6.64 -2.33 11.97
C SER A 34 7.63 -2.17 10.81
N LEU A 35 8.79 -1.60 11.11
CA LEU A 35 9.83 -1.29 10.12
C LEU A 35 10.93 -2.33 10.19
N ASP A 36 11.35 -2.83 9.04
CA ASP A 36 12.60 -3.57 8.89
C ASP A 36 13.64 -2.65 8.25
N VAL A 37 14.66 -2.32 9.04
CA VAL A 37 15.71 -1.38 8.66
C VAL A 37 17.06 -2.08 8.76
N SER A 38 17.89 -1.91 7.74
CA SER A 38 19.25 -2.42 7.73
C SER A 38 20.11 -1.78 8.84
N PRO A 39 21.25 -2.39 9.20
CA PRO A 39 22.22 -1.77 10.12
C PRO A 39 22.75 -0.42 9.63
N THR A 40 22.67 -0.13 8.34
CA THR A 40 23.09 1.13 7.72
C THR A 40 21.96 2.17 7.65
N GLY A 41 20.77 1.85 8.17
CA GLY A 41 19.61 2.76 8.18
C GLY A 41 18.73 2.68 6.93
N GLU A 42 18.98 1.72 6.03
CA GLU A 42 18.20 1.54 4.81
C GLU A 42 16.90 0.77 5.10
N LEU A 43 15.79 1.28 4.60
CA LEU A 43 14.49 0.65 4.78
C LEU A 43 14.36 -0.57 3.84
N LYS A 44 14.19 -1.76 4.40
CA LYS A 44 14.09 -3.02 3.64
C LYS A 44 12.66 -3.48 3.43
N ALA A 45 11.82 -3.33 4.45
CA ALA A 45 10.44 -3.76 4.41
C ALA A 45 9.59 -3.03 5.46
N ILE A 46 8.28 -3.10 5.28
CA ILE A 46 7.31 -2.81 6.32
C ILE A 46 6.39 -4.00 6.52
N THR A 47 5.99 -4.21 7.78
CA THR A 47 4.95 -5.17 8.15
C THR A 47 3.74 -4.42 8.69
N LEU A 48 2.59 -4.61 8.05
CA LEU A 48 1.29 -4.06 8.42
C LEU A 48 0.52 -5.11 9.22
N LYS A 49 -0.02 -4.74 10.39
CA LYS A 49 -0.80 -5.65 11.24
C LYS A 49 -2.04 -5.00 11.85
N ASP A 50 -3.17 -5.71 11.85
CA ASP A 50 -4.44 -5.28 12.50
C ASP A 50 -5.02 -6.32 13.49
N GLY A 51 -4.20 -7.27 13.93
CA GLY A 51 -4.63 -8.36 14.82
C GLY A 51 -5.26 -9.54 14.10
N MET A 52 -5.84 -9.35 12.90
CA MET A 52 -6.39 -10.43 12.07
C MET A 52 -5.54 -10.71 10.82
N LYS A 53 -4.91 -9.67 10.26
CA LYS A 53 -4.10 -9.74 9.04
C LYS A 53 -2.70 -9.25 9.30
N THR A 54 -1.75 -9.88 8.60
CA THR A 54 -0.36 -9.45 8.53
C THR A 54 0.02 -9.37 7.05
N VAL A 55 0.53 -8.22 6.62
CA VAL A 55 0.94 -7.98 5.23
C VAL A 55 2.34 -7.40 5.23
N VAL A 56 3.20 -7.87 4.33
CA VAL A 56 4.58 -7.38 4.20
C VAL A 56 4.74 -6.71 2.85
N ALA A 57 5.33 -5.52 2.84
CA ALA A 57 5.68 -4.80 1.62
C ALA A 57 7.18 -4.47 1.61
N ILE A 58 7.82 -4.59 0.44
CA ILE A 58 9.18 -4.13 0.20
C ILE A 58 9.18 -2.92 -0.75
N PRO A 59 10.24 -2.09 -0.76
CA PRO A 59 10.30 -0.93 -1.64
C PRO A 59 10.01 -1.29 -3.11
N GLY A 60 9.21 -0.46 -3.79
CA GLY A 60 8.72 -0.66 -5.15
C GLY A 60 7.40 -1.44 -5.24
N GLN A 61 6.86 -1.94 -4.13
CA GLN A 61 5.53 -2.56 -4.11
C GLN A 61 4.44 -1.56 -3.71
N PHE A 62 3.20 -1.88 -4.09
CA PHE A 62 2.03 -1.10 -3.74
C PHE A 62 1.24 -1.77 -2.62
N VAL A 63 0.95 -1.01 -1.57
CA VAL A 63 -0.06 -1.38 -0.58
C VAL A 63 -1.39 -0.82 -1.05
N TYR A 64 -2.40 -1.69 -1.20
CA TYR A 64 -3.74 -1.27 -1.62
C TYR A 64 -4.80 -1.59 -0.57
N LYS A 65 -5.87 -0.80 -0.57
CA LYS A 65 -7.09 -1.05 0.21
C LYS A 65 -8.33 -0.87 -0.66
N THR A 66 -9.17 -1.89 -0.72
CA THR A 66 -10.49 -1.84 -1.39
C THR A 66 -11.56 -1.24 -0.48
N ASN A 67 -12.70 -0.83 -1.03
CA ASN A 67 -13.85 -0.37 -0.22
C ASN A 67 -14.42 -1.47 0.68
N SER A 68 -14.34 -2.74 0.29
CA SER A 68 -14.65 -3.89 1.15
C SER A 68 -13.72 -4.05 2.36
N GLY A 69 -12.65 -3.24 2.46
CA GLY A 69 -11.69 -3.29 3.57
C GLY A 69 -10.59 -4.33 3.38
N THR A 70 -10.45 -4.90 2.18
CA THR A 70 -9.34 -5.80 1.88
C THR A 70 -8.06 -4.99 1.71
N VAL A 71 -7.09 -5.24 2.57
CA VAL A 71 -5.72 -4.72 2.44
C VAL A 71 -4.83 -5.81 1.86
N GLY A 72 -4.02 -5.45 0.87
CA GLY A 72 -3.06 -6.35 0.24
C GLY A 72 -1.83 -5.61 -0.29
N VAL A 73 -0.89 -6.38 -0.81
CA VAL A 73 0.34 -5.88 -1.45
C VAL A 73 0.46 -6.50 -2.83
N CYS A 74 0.81 -5.70 -3.82
CA CYS A 74 0.98 -6.13 -5.20
C CYS A 74 2.01 -5.27 -5.95
N GLY A 75 2.36 -5.69 -7.17
CA GLY A 75 3.06 -4.84 -8.12
C GLY A 75 2.10 -3.91 -8.88
N ILE A 76 2.67 -2.94 -9.59
CA ILE A 76 1.92 -2.01 -10.45
C ILE A 76 1.12 -2.75 -11.53
N ASP A 77 1.71 -3.75 -12.17
CA ASP A 77 1.08 -4.55 -13.23
C ASP A 77 -0.24 -5.18 -12.76
N TYR A 78 -0.27 -5.69 -11.52
CA TYR A 78 -1.49 -6.26 -10.96
C TYR A 78 -2.59 -5.20 -10.79
N LEU A 79 -2.24 -3.97 -10.39
CA LEU A 79 -3.21 -2.90 -10.25
C LEU A 79 -3.78 -2.50 -11.62
N GLU A 80 -2.94 -2.42 -12.64
CA GLU A 80 -3.33 -2.04 -14.00
C GLU A 80 -4.13 -3.14 -14.71
N ASP A 81 -3.78 -4.41 -14.47
CA ASP A 81 -4.49 -5.57 -15.03
C ASP A 81 -5.87 -5.79 -14.40
N ASN A 82 -6.03 -5.43 -13.11
CA ASN A 82 -7.24 -5.74 -12.34
C ASN A 82 -8.13 -4.53 -12.08
N PHE A 83 -7.63 -3.31 -12.27
CA PHE A 83 -8.35 -2.07 -11.99
C PHE A 83 -8.07 -0.96 -13.00
N GLU A 84 -9.07 -0.13 -13.29
CA GLU A 84 -8.88 1.07 -14.09
C GLU A 84 -8.36 2.21 -13.21
N GLU A 85 -7.20 2.78 -13.54
CA GLU A 85 -6.70 3.95 -12.81
C GLU A 85 -7.66 5.13 -12.97
N VAL A 86 -8.03 5.75 -11.85
CA VAL A 86 -8.85 6.95 -11.81
C VAL A 86 -7.98 8.08 -11.31
N THR A 87 -7.56 8.96 -12.21
CA THR A 87 -7.00 10.25 -11.81
C THR A 87 -8.12 11.07 -11.16
N PRO A 88 -7.94 11.57 -9.92
CA PRO A 88 -8.88 12.51 -9.34
C PRO A 88 -8.94 13.74 -10.27
N VAL A 89 -10.12 14.07 -10.77
CA VAL A 89 -10.34 15.37 -11.42
C VAL A 89 -10.29 16.39 -10.28
N GLU A 90 -9.30 17.28 -10.30
CA GLU A 90 -9.13 18.37 -9.33
C GLU A 90 -10.38 19.26 -9.22
#